data_AF-A0AAQ3MIU2-F1
#
_entry.id   AF-A0AAQ3MIU2-F1
#
_cell.length_a   1.000
_cell.length_b   1.000
_cell.length_c   1.000
_cell.angle_alpha   90.00
_cell.angle_beta   90.00
_cell.angle_gamma   90.00
#
_symmetry.space_group_name_H-M   'P 1'
#
loop_
_entity.id
_entity.type
_entity.pdbx_description
1 polymer ?
#
loop_
_entity_poly.entity_id
_entity_poly.type
_entity_poly.pdbx_seq_one_letter_code
_entity_poly.pdbx_strand_id
1 'polypeptide(L)'
;MEILACTLIVISLCALSFFSVYCSQYLTSGYHEAALLNHRSQLPLFAFSWWDDKGTFQAGDTATIKVKVLKNADKIDKKVFNPTLTVNGKEGNSSYVSIVLLDFEGDPNEWKIFFTPIRIGLFNVLISEERYKVDDSSLDFQVEPDRSQLPLFAFSWWDDNGTFQAGDTATIKVKVLKNADKIDKKVFNPTLTVNGKKGNSSYVSIVLLDFEGDPNEWKIFFTPIRIGLFNVLIS
;
A
#
# COMPACT_ATOMS: atom_id res chain seq x y z
N MET A 1 37.54 57.25 43.77
CA MET A 1 36.33 56.47 44.15
C MET A 1 35.18 56.66 43.18
N GLU A 2 35.02 57.80 42.51
CA GLU A 2 33.88 58.06 41.60
C GLU A 2 33.85 57.19 40.34
N ILE A 3 35.01 56.86 39.75
CA ILE A 3 35.08 56.03 38.53
C ILE A 3 34.56 54.61 38.77
N LEU A 4 34.79 54.04 39.97
CA LEU A 4 34.30 52.70 40.31
C LEU A 4 32.76 52.67 40.44
N ALA A 5 32.18 53.74 40.99
CA ALA A 5 30.74 53.86 41.18
C ALA A 5 30.00 53.98 39.83
N CYS A 6 30.50 54.81 38.90
CA CYS A 6 29.92 54.92 37.55
C CYS A 6 29.98 53.59 36.78
N THR A 7 31.09 52.85 36.89
CA THR A 7 31.24 51.57 36.19
C THR A 7 30.25 50.50 36.71
N LEU A 8 30.03 50.45 38.03
CA LEU A 8 29.05 49.53 38.63
C LEU A 8 27.60 49.85 38.22
N ILE A 9 27.26 51.13 38.11
CA ILE A 9 25.92 51.59 37.69
C ILE A 9 25.64 51.20 36.23
N VAL A 10 26.63 51.36 35.33
CA VAL A 10 26.48 51.00 33.91
C VAL A 10 26.32 49.48 33.75
N ILE A 11 27.09 48.67 34.47
CA ILE A 11 26.94 47.20 34.44
C ILE A 11 25.56 46.77 34.96
N SER A 12 25.07 47.40 36.03
CA SER A 12 23.74 47.13 36.60
C SER A 12 22.60 47.49 35.63
N LEU A 13 22.69 48.65 34.98
CA LEU A 13 21.73 49.08 33.96
C LEU A 13 21.73 48.16 32.74
N CYS A 14 22.90 47.71 32.28
CA CYS A 14 23.01 46.72 31.21
C CYS A 14 22.36 45.39 31.60
N ALA A 15 22.65 44.86 32.79
CA ALA A 15 22.08 43.59 33.25
C ALA A 15 20.54 43.63 33.36
N LEU A 16 19.97 44.76 33.83
CA LEU A 16 18.52 44.97 33.89
C LEU A 16 17.88 45.03 32.49
N SER A 17 18.56 45.63 31.51
CA SER A 17 18.07 45.68 30.13
C SER A 17 18.07 44.30 29.45
N PHE A 18 19.07 43.47 29.72
CA PHE A 18 19.11 42.09 29.22
C PHE A 18 18.04 41.22 29.86
N PHE A 19 17.81 41.36 31.17
CA PHE A 19 16.72 40.64 31.86
C PHE A 19 15.33 41.04 31.36
N SER A 20 15.11 42.33 31.07
CA SER A 20 13.85 42.85 30.52
C SER A 20 13.55 42.28 29.14
N VAL A 21 14.54 42.25 28.24
CA VAL A 21 14.38 41.72 26.88
C VAL A 21 14.15 40.21 26.91
N TYR A 22 14.90 39.48 27.74
CA TYR A 22 14.73 38.03 27.89
C TYR A 22 13.32 37.70 28.43
N CYS A 23 12.89 38.36 29.51
CA CYS A 23 11.57 38.14 30.11
C CYS A 23 10.41 38.48 29.14
N SER A 24 10.56 39.52 28.33
CA SER A 24 9.57 39.90 27.31
C SER A 24 9.41 38.84 26.20
N GLN A 25 10.51 38.20 25.78
CA GLN A 25 10.48 37.12 24.78
C GLN A 25 9.79 35.85 25.30
N TYR A 26 10.01 35.48 26.58
CA TYR A 26 9.30 34.34 27.19
C TYR A 26 7.81 34.61 27.39
N LEU A 27 7.44 35.84 27.78
CA LEU A 27 6.04 36.22 27.92
C LEU A 27 5.31 36.21 26.57
N THR A 28 5.90 36.79 25.52
CA THR A 28 5.30 36.77 24.17
C THR A 28 5.19 35.38 23.57
N SER A 29 6.16 34.49 23.80
CA SER A 29 6.08 33.07 23.43
C SER A 29 4.89 32.37 24.13
N GLY A 30 4.74 32.57 25.44
CA GLY A 30 3.65 31.97 26.22
C GLY A 30 2.27 32.46 25.80
N TYR A 31 2.11 33.75 25.48
CA TYR A 31 0.86 34.29 24.94
C TYR A 31 0.54 33.75 23.55
N HIS A 32 1.53 33.60 22.67
CA HIS A 32 1.33 33.08 21.33
C HIS A 32 0.95 31.59 21.33
N GLU A 33 1.58 30.80 22.22
CA GLU A 33 1.28 29.38 22.40
C GLU A 33 -0.10 29.16 23.05
N ALA A 34 -0.47 29.98 24.05
CA ALA A 34 -1.80 29.96 24.64
C ALA A 34 -2.90 30.41 23.65
N ALA A 35 -2.63 31.39 22.79
CA ALA A 35 -3.54 31.81 21.73
C ALA A 35 -3.70 30.73 20.64
N LEU A 36 -2.61 30.04 20.27
CA LEU A 36 -2.66 28.90 19.35
C LEU A 36 -3.42 27.70 19.93
N LEU A 37 -3.26 27.42 21.23
CA LEU A 37 -4.02 26.40 21.94
C LEU A 37 -5.52 26.75 22.03
N ASN A 38 -5.86 28.02 22.30
CA ASN A 38 -7.25 28.50 22.26
C ASN A 38 -7.84 28.44 20.84
N HIS A 39 -7.05 28.71 19.81
CA HIS A 39 -7.50 28.58 18.43
C HIS A 39 -7.68 27.11 18.03
N ARG A 40 -6.78 26.19 18.44
CA ARG A 40 -6.93 24.75 18.17
C ARG A 40 -8.06 24.12 18.97
N SER A 41 -8.31 24.56 20.21
CA SER A 41 -9.41 24.05 21.03
C SER A 41 -10.79 24.34 20.42
N GLN A 42 -10.85 25.33 19.53
CA GLN A 42 -12.04 25.67 18.78
C GLN A 42 -12.17 24.94 17.45
N LEU A 43 -11.16 24.22 16.96
CA LEU A 43 -11.26 23.46 15.71
C LEU A 43 -11.93 22.09 15.96
N PRO A 44 -12.58 21.53 14.94
CA PRO A 44 -13.03 20.14 14.97
C PRO A 44 -11.87 19.20 15.23
N LEU A 45 -12.09 18.21 16.09
CA LEU A 45 -11.12 17.15 16.37
C LEU A 45 -11.59 15.86 15.70
N PHE A 46 -10.71 15.21 14.97
CA PHE A 46 -11.01 13.97 14.24
C PHE A 46 -10.23 12.79 14.82
N ALA A 47 -10.77 11.59 14.62
CA ALA A 47 -10.07 10.33 14.81
C ALA A 47 -10.32 9.44 13.60
N PHE A 48 -9.30 8.68 13.23
CA PHE A 48 -9.31 7.75 12.11
C PHE A 48 -9.04 6.34 12.61
N SER A 49 -9.76 5.38 12.06
CA SER A 49 -9.64 3.98 12.43
C SER A 49 -10.08 3.10 11.27
N TRP A 50 -9.62 1.85 11.22
CA TRP A 50 -10.16 0.88 10.28
C TRP A 50 -11.62 0.56 10.64
N TRP A 51 -12.51 0.45 9.65
CA TRP A 51 -13.95 0.29 9.88
C TRP A 51 -14.30 -0.91 10.78
N ASP A 52 -13.59 -2.04 10.61
CA ASP A 52 -13.76 -3.27 11.40
C ASP A 52 -12.46 -3.71 12.09
N ASP A 53 -11.59 -2.75 12.46
CA ASP A 53 -10.22 -3.02 12.96
C ASP A 53 -9.37 -3.90 12.00
N LYS A 54 -9.79 -3.99 10.74
CA LYS A 54 -9.14 -4.76 9.68
C LYS A 54 -7.95 -3.96 9.13
N GLY A 55 -6.75 -4.27 9.60
CA GLY A 55 -5.48 -3.73 9.08
C GLY A 55 -4.84 -4.54 7.94
N THR A 56 -5.42 -5.68 7.56
CA THR A 56 -4.89 -6.56 6.51
C THR A 56 -5.90 -6.75 5.38
N PHE A 57 -5.49 -6.53 4.14
CA PHE A 57 -6.34 -6.59 2.95
C PHE A 57 -5.72 -7.47 1.86
N GLN A 58 -6.54 -8.00 0.97
CA GLN A 58 -6.03 -8.58 -0.28
C GLN A 58 -5.89 -7.48 -1.33
N ALA A 59 -4.93 -7.64 -2.24
CA ALA A 59 -4.80 -6.73 -3.39
C ALA A 59 -6.08 -6.78 -4.24
N GLY A 60 -6.77 -5.65 -4.40
CA GLY A 60 -8.06 -5.55 -5.08
C GLY A 60 -9.26 -5.46 -4.14
N ASP A 61 -9.11 -5.71 -2.83
CA ASP A 61 -10.17 -5.50 -1.84
C ASP A 61 -10.53 -4.02 -1.71
N THR A 62 -11.71 -3.73 -1.15
CA THR A 62 -12.03 -2.39 -0.64
C THR A 62 -11.57 -2.26 0.81
N ALA A 63 -10.69 -1.30 1.06
CA ALA A 63 -10.34 -0.82 2.39
C ALA A 63 -11.21 0.38 2.78
N THR A 64 -11.65 0.40 4.04
CA THR A 64 -12.54 1.44 4.56
C THR A 64 -11.96 2.01 5.85
N ILE A 65 -11.70 3.31 5.86
CA ILE A 65 -11.35 4.07 7.05
C ILE A 65 -12.60 4.74 7.57
N LYS A 66 -12.87 4.55 8.87
CA LYS A 66 -13.89 5.28 9.61
C LYS A 66 -13.32 6.61 10.07
N VAL A 67 -14.03 7.69 9.75
CA VAL A 67 -13.74 9.04 10.24
C VAL A 67 -14.74 9.36 11.35
N LYS A 68 -14.24 9.76 12.51
CA LYS A 68 -15.09 10.16 13.63
C LYS A 68 -14.73 11.57 14.10
N VAL A 69 -15.73 12.42 14.24
CA VAL A 69 -15.56 13.74 14.83
C VAL A 69 -15.71 13.64 16.35
N LEU A 70 -14.63 13.88 17.09
CA LEU A 70 -14.60 13.78 18.54
C LEU A 70 -15.12 15.03 19.24
N LYS A 71 -14.89 16.22 18.65
CA LYS A 71 -15.28 17.52 19.23
C LYS A 71 -15.60 18.55 18.14
N ASN A 72 -16.43 19.54 18.48
CA ASN A 72 -16.76 20.70 17.66
C ASN A 72 -17.28 20.35 16.24
N ALA A 73 -18.12 19.32 16.12
CA ALA A 73 -18.68 18.88 14.83
C ALA A 73 -19.56 19.94 14.16
N ASP A 74 -20.18 20.81 14.95
CA ASP A 74 -20.95 21.98 14.52
C ASP A 74 -20.13 23.01 13.71
N LYS A 75 -18.79 22.96 13.82
CA LYS A 75 -17.87 23.87 13.14
C LYS A 75 -17.31 23.32 11.83
N ILE A 76 -17.73 22.13 11.42
CA ILE A 76 -17.34 21.55 10.13
C ILE A 76 -18.33 22.01 9.07
N ASP A 77 -17.84 22.78 8.10
CA ASP A 77 -18.55 22.92 6.83
C ASP A 77 -18.31 21.65 6.00
N LYS A 78 -19.33 20.79 5.97
CA LYS A 78 -19.31 19.49 5.28
C LYS A 78 -19.10 19.63 3.77
N LYS A 79 -19.45 20.77 3.17
CA LYS A 79 -19.30 20.98 1.73
C LYS A 79 -17.86 21.23 1.30
N VAL A 80 -17.01 21.60 2.26
CA VAL A 80 -15.62 21.96 2.00
C VAL A 80 -14.63 21.02 2.69
N PHE A 81 -15.09 20.16 3.59
CA PHE A 81 -14.26 19.11 4.19
C PHE A 81 -13.85 18.09 3.12
N ASN A 82 -12.55 18.07 2.79
CA ASN A 82 -12.00 17.26 1.71
C ASN A 82 -10.57 16.83 2.07
N PRO A 83 -10.40 15.96 3.07
CA PRO A 83 -9.10 15.43 3.46
C PRO A 83 -8.41 14.71 2.30
N THR A 84 -7.09 14.85 2.28
CA THR A 84 -6.20 14.15 1.38
C THR A 84 -5.71 12.86 2.02
N LEU A 85 -5.89 11.73 1.32
CA LEU A 85 -5.29 10.44 1.66
C LEU A 85 -3.94 10.29 0.96
N THR A 86 -2.88 10.01 1.69
CA THR A 86 -1.53 9.78 1.16
C THR A 86 -1.02 8.43 1.64
N VAL A 87 -0.52 7.61 0.71
CA VAL A 87 0.07 6.29 1.03
C VAL A 87 1.53 6.27 0.62
N ASN A 88 2.44 6.05 1.58
CA ASN A 88 3.89 6.12 1.37
C ASN A 88 4.34 7.37 0.59
N GLY A 89 3.79 8.54 0.96
CA GLY A 89 4.11 9.82 0.32
C GLY A 89 3.50 10.05 -1.06
N LYS A 90 2.59 9.18 -1.51
CA LYS A 90 1.81 9.36 -2.75
C LYS A 90 0.36 9.66 -2.43
N GLU A 91 -0.08 10.85 -2.81
CA GLU A 91 -1.45 11.32 -2.65
C GLU A 91 -2.43 10.57 -3.58
N GLY A 92 -3.59 10.22 -3.04
CA GLY A 92 -4.74 9.69 -3.76
C GLY A 92 -4.44 8.40 -4.54
N ASN A 93 -5.06 8.32 -5.72
CA ASN A 93 -4.84 7.22 -6.65
C ASN A 93 -3.38 7.17 -7.10
N SER A 94 -2.72 6.05 -6.85
CA SER A 94 -1.28 5.91 -7.02
C SER A 94 -0.88 4.47 -7.33
N SER A 95 0.42 4.16 -7.27
CA SER A 95 0.93 2.79 -7.42
C SER A 95 0.66 1.88 -6.22
N TYR A 96 0.08 2.40 -5.13
CA TYR A 96 -0.23 1.66 -3.91
C TYR A 96 -1.73 1.40 -3.75
N VAL A 97 -2.55 2.38 -4.10
CA VAL A 97 -4.00 2.37 -3.91
C VAL A 97 -4.72 3.00 -5.11
N SER A 98 -5.96 2.59 -5.36
CA SER A 98 -6.85 3.16 -6.38
C SER A 98 -8.23 3.45 -5.81
N ILE A 99 -9.09 4.13 -6.59
CA ILE A 99 -10.50 4.41 -6.26
C ILE A 99 -10.63 5.06 -4.87
N VAL A 100 -9.80 6.06 -4.58
CA VAL A 100 -9.94 6.85 -3.35
C VAL A 100 -11.23 7.66 -3.44
N LEU A 101 -12.17 7.37 -2.53
CA LEU A 101 -13.50 7.99 -2.45
C LEU A 101 -13.77 8.47 -1.03
N LEU A 102 -14.39 9.63 -0.93
CA LEU A 102 -14.74 10.29 0.32
C LEU A 102 -16.25 10.28 0.46
N ASP A 103 -16.77 9.67 1.52
CA ASP A 103 -18.19 9.60 1.82
C ASP A 103 -18.47 10.33 3.14
N PHE A 104 -18.79 11.62 2.98
CA PHE A 104 -19.02 12.57 4.07
C PHE A 104 -20.42 13.18 4.05
N GLU A 105 -21.35 12.54 3.35
CA GLU A 105 -22.76 12.91 3.42
C GLU A 105 -23.37 12.42 4.76
N GLY A 106 -24.40 13.10 5.25
CA GLY A 106 -25.12 12.65 6.44
C GLY A 106 -24.39 12.88 7.78
N ASP A 107 -24.47 11.89 8.69
CA ASP A 107 -23.97 11.97 10.07
C ASP A 107 -22.42 11.89 10.10
N PRO A 108 -21.71 12.87 10.72
CA PRO A 108 -20.26 12.81 10.90
C PRO A 108 -19.72 11.59 11.66
N ASN A 109 -20.57 10.81 12.31
CA ASN A 109 -20.19 9.54 12.93
C ASN A 109 -20.15 8.35 11.95
N GLU A 110 -20.71 8.52 10.76
CA GLU A 110 -20.80 7.50 9.71
C GLU A 110 -19.85 7.77 8.54
N TRP A 111 -19.06 8.83 8.63
CA TRP A 111 -18.12 9.27 7.59
C TRP A 111 -17.05 8.23 7.29
N LYS A 112 -16.76 8.06 6.00
CA LYS A 112 -15.87 7.01 5.50
C LYS A 112 -14.93 7.53 4.41
N ILE A 113 -13.75 6.93 4.37
CA ILE A 113 -12.84 7.01 3.23
C ILE A 113 -12.68 5.59 2.69
N PHE A 114 -12.95 5.41 1.40
CA PHE A 114 -12.77 4.14 0.71
C PHE A 114 -11.57 4.22 -0.22
N PHE A 115 -10.86 3.11 -0.36
CA PHE A 115 -9.86 2.93 -1.41
C PHE A 115 -9.63 1.44 -1.65
N THR A 116 -8.97 1.12 -2.77
CA THR A 116 -8.61 -0.24 -3.13
C THR A 116 -7.10 -0.40 -3.07
N PRO A 117 -6.52 -1.17 -2.13
CA PRO A 117 -5.11 -1.53 -2.16
C PRO A 117 -4.77 -2.36 -3.40
N ILE A 118 -3.73 -1.99 -4.13
CA ILE A 118 -3.35 -2.70 -5.38
C ILE A 118 -1.92 -3.23 -5.39
N ARG A 119 -1.11 -2.88 -4.39
CA ARG A 119 0.28 -3.34 -4.26
C ARG A 119 0.45 -4.15 -3.00
N ILE A 120 1.12 -5.30 -3.11
CA ILE A 120 1.47 -6.16 -1.97
C ILE A 120 2.56 -5.48 -1.12
N GLY A 121 2.41 -5.52 0.20
CA GLY A 121 3.37 -4.93 1.14
C GLY A 121 2.72 -4.31 2.38
N LEU A 122 3.55 -3.69 3.23
CA LEU A 122 3.12 -2.91 4.39
C LEU A 122 3.23 -1.42 4.05
N PHE A 123 2.17 -0.66 4.30
CA PHE A 123 2.11 0.75 3.93
C PHE A 123 1.56 1.61 5.06
N ASN A 124 2.11 2.82 5.18
CA ASN A 124 1.57 3.84 6.08
C ASN A 124 0.59 4.75 5.34
N VAL A 125 -0.45 5.16 6.04
CA VAL A 125 -1.47 6.11 5.60
C VAL A 125 -1.29 7.41 6.35
N LEU A 126 -1.28 8.51 5.59
CA LEU A 126 -1.36 9.87 6.10
C LEU A 126 -2.67 10.50 5.63
N ILE A 127 -3.42 11.08 6.55
CA ILE A 127 -4.64 11.83 6.28
C ILE A 127 -4.44 13.27 6.70
N SER A 128 -4.54 14.19 5.76
CA SER A 128 -4.31 15.62 6.00
C SER A 128 -5.48 16.48 5.54
N GLU A 129 -5.87 17.48 6.33
CA GLU A 129 -6.84 18.51 5.96
C GLU A 129 -6.42 19.85 6.56
N GLU A 130 -5.96 20.75 5.70
CA GLU A 130 -5.32 22.00 6.10
C GLU A 130 -6.27 22.93 6.86
N ARG A 131 -7.53 23.05 6.43
CA ARG A 131 -8.50 23.99 7.01
C ARG A 131 -8.79 23.72 8.47
N TYR A 132 -8.76 22.43 8.84
CA TYR A 132 -9.01 21.99 10.20
C TYR A 132 -7.73 21.51 10.90
N LYS A 133 -6.56 21.70 10.28
CA LYS A 133 -5.24 21.33 10.82
C LYS A 133 -5.16 19.86 11.21
N VAL A 134 -5.74 18.99 10.38
CA VAL A 134 -5.67 17.54 10.52
C VAL A 134 -4.39 17.06 9.88
N ASP A 135 -3.65 16.23 10.61
CA ASP A 135 -2.46 15.52 10.14
C ASP A 135 -2.36 14.23 10.97
N ASP A 136 -2.88 13.13 10.44
CA ASP A 136 -2.96 11.83 11.12
C ASP A 136 -2.18 10.77 10.34
N SER A 137 -1.21 10.14 10.99
CA SER A 137 -0.37 9.06 10.44
C SER A 137 -0.49 7.76 11.22
N SER A 138 -1.56 7.61 12.02
CA SER A 138 -1.73 6.52 12.98
C SER A 138 -2.07 5.17 12.34
N LEU A 139 -2.43 5.17 11.05
CA LEU A 139 -2.86 3.98 10.33
C LEU A 139 -1.76 3.40 9.46
N ASP A 140 -1.58 2.10 9.56
CA ASP A 140 -0.86 1.26 8.61
C ASP A 140 -1.75 0.10 8.15
N PHE A 141 -1.44 -0.44 6.98
CA PHE A 141 -2.11 -1.64 6.47
C PHE A 141 -1.16 -2.57 5.74
N GLN A 142 -1.42 -3.87 5.89
CA GLN A 142 -0.77 -4.94 5.16
C GLN A 142 -1.63 -5.34 3.96
N VAL A 143 -1.01 -5.51 2.81
CA VAL A 143 -1.62 -6.07 1.61
C VAL A 143 -1.00 -7.43 1.33
N GLU A 144 -1.86 -8.44 1.28
CA GLU A 144 -1.53 -9.78 0.85
C GLU A 144 -1.92 -9.96 -0.63
N PRO A 145 -1.26 -10.88 -1.36
CA PRO A 145 -1.76 -11.29 -2.66
C PRO A 145 -3.19 -11.80 -2.55
N ASP A 146 -4.04 -11.39 -3.50
CA ASP A 146 -5.36 -12.00 -3.66
C ASP A 146 -5.19 -13.46 -4.10
N ARG A 147 -5.45 -14.39 -3.15
CA ARG A 147 -5.37 -15.83 -3.39
C ARG A 147 -6.49 -16.33 -4.30
N SER A 148 -7.51 -15.53 -4.56
CA SER A 148 -8.61 -15.87 -5.45
C SER A 148 -8.30 -15.62 -6.93
N GLN A 149 -7.23 -14.88 -7.25
CA GLN A 149 -6.84 -14.52 -8.62
C GLN A 149 -5.61 -15.24 -9.19
N LEU A 150 -4.93 -16.10 -8.43
CA LEU A 150 -3.91 -16.98 -9.00
C LEU A 150 -4.55 -18.34 -9.31
N PRO A 151 -4.72 -18.70 -10.59
CA PRO A 151 -5.17 -20.03 -10.92
C PRO A 151 -4.14 -21.04 -10.39
N LEU A 152 -4.61 -21.96 -9.54
CA LEU A 152 -3.79 -23.04 -9.01
C LEU A 152 -3.65 -24.09 -10.11
N PHE A 153 -2.46 -24.19 -10.70
CA PHE A 153 -2.13 -25.23 -11.66
C PHE A 153 -1.36 -26.36 -10.97
N ALA A 154 -1.76 -27.61 -11.23
CA ALA A 154 -0.93 -28.78 -10.98
C ALA A 154 -0.29 -29.21 -12.30
N PHE A 155 0.98 -29.59 -12.23
CA PHE A 155 1.73 -30.13 -13.36
C PHE A 155 2.09 -31.58 -13.07
N SER A 156 1.87 -32.46 -14.04
CA SER A 156 2.34 -33.84 -13.99
C SER A 156 2.82 -34.29 -15.36
N TRP A 157 3.62 -35.35 -15.41
CA TRP A 157 3.88 -36.01 -16.68
C TRP A 157 2.59 -36.66 -17.19
N TRP A 158 2.41 -36.68 -18.51
CA TRP A 158 1.26 -37.35 -19.10
C TRP A 158 1.33 -38.88 -18.92
N ASP A 159 2.55 -39.43 -18.91
CA ASP A 159 2.86 -40.86 -18.86
C ASP A 159 3.46 -41.30 -17.50
N ASP A 160 3.39 -40.43 -16.48
CA ASP A 160 3.85 -40.62 -15.10
C ASP A 160 5.33 -41.02 -14.88
N ASN A 161 6.11 -41.24 -15.94
CA ASN A 161 7.46 -41.79 -15.83
C ASN A 161 8.58 -40.77 -16.08
N GLY A 162 8.28 -39.61 -16.68
CA GLY A 162 9.25 -38.53 -16.88
C GLY A 162 10.47 -38.89 -17.74
N THR A 163 10.40 -40.01 -18.46
CA THR A 163 11.46 -40.54 -19.33
C THR A 163 10.98 -40.53 -20.77
N PHE A 164 11.70 -39.82 -21.63
CA PHE A 164 11.32 -39.64 -23.04
C PHE A 164 12.50 -39.95 -23.95
N GLN A 165 12.21 -40.48 -25.13
CA GLN A 165 13.21 -40.69 -26.16
C GLN A 165 13.54 -39.36 -26.85
N ALA A 166 14.83 -39.10 -27.08
CA ALA A 166 15.25 -37.90 -27.80
C ALA A 166 14.71 -37.92 -29.24
N GLY A 167 14.11 -36.81 -29.67
CA GLY A 167 13.42 -36.68 -30.95
C GLY A 167 11.90 -36.93 -30.88
N ASP A 168 11.41 -37.56 -29.81
CA ASP A 168 9.98 -37.81 -29.61
C ASP A 168 9.31 -36.69 -28.80
N THR A 169 7.99 -36.56 -28.90
CA THR A 169 7.24 -35.55 -28.18
C THR A 169 6.99 -35.96 -26.73
N ALA A 170 7.52 -35.18 -25.79
CA ALA A 170 7.18 -35.24 -24.37
C ALA A 170 5.98 -34.36 -24.07
N THR A 171 5.12 -34.79 -23.13
CA THR A 171 3.88 -34.09 -22.78
C THR A 171 3.76 -33.88 -21.27
N ILE A 172 3.49 -32.65 -20.86
CA ILE A 172 3.15 -32.27 -19.48
C ILE A 172 1.66 -31.99 -19.42
N LYS A 173 0.98 -32.67 -18.51
CA LYS A 173 -0.41 -32.42 -18.14
C LYS A 173 -0.47 -31.23 -17.18
N VAL A 174 -1.30 -30.25 -17.51
CA VAL A 174 -1.63 -29.11 -16.65
C VAL A 174 -3.07 -29.27 -16.20
N LYS A 175 -3.28 -29.44 -14.90
CA LYS A 175 -4.62 -29.52 -14.31
C LYS A 175 -4.94 -28.24 -13.58
N VAL A 176 -6.07 -27.62 -13.91
CA VAL A 176 -6.58 -26.45 -13.19
C VAL A 176 -7.29 -26.93 -11.93
N LEU A 177 -6.78 -26.56 -10.76
CA LEU A 177 -7.21 -27.12 -9.47
C LEU A 177 -8.43 -26.41 -8.85
N LYS A 178 -8.72 -25.14 -9.20
CA LYS A 178 -9.93 -24.35 -8.83
C LYS A 178 -9.93 -22.94 -9.47
N ASN A 179 -11.11 -22.28 -9.51
CA ASN A 179 -11.39 -20.92 -10.02
C ASN A 179 -11.32 -20.73 -11.55
N ALA A 180 -11.64 -21.77 -12.32
CA ALA A 180 -11.45 -21.80 -13.78
C ALA A 180 -12.57 -21.15 -14.61
N ASP A 181 -13.68 -20.73 -14.01
CA ASP A 181 -14.88 -20.33 -14.76
C ASP A 181 -14.62 -19.15 -15.74
N LYS A 182 -13.48 -18.44 -15.59
CA LYS A 182 -13.06 -17.33 -16.47
C LYS A 182 -11.53 -17.21 -16.66
N ILE A 183 -10.76 -18.30 -16.74
CA ILE A 183 -9.36 -18.13 -17.17
C ILE A 183 -9.33 -17.91 -18.69
N ASP A 184 -9.19 -16.65 -19.11
CA ASP A 184 -8.95 -16.33 -20.51
C ASP A 184 -7.62 -16.95 -20.95
N LYS A 185 -7.62 -17.62 -22.11
CA LYS A 185 -6.45 -18.22 -22.77
C LYS A 185 -5.29 -17.24 -22.93
N LYS A 186 -5.55 -15.93 -22.90
CA LYS A 186 -4.53 -14.87 -22.93
C LYS A 186 -3.76 -14.68 -21.61
N VAL A 187 -4.32 -15.13 -20.48
CA VAL A 187 -3.74 -14.91 -19.14
C VAL A 187 -2.73 -16.00 -18.78
N PHE A 188 -2.91 -17.23 -19.26
CA PHE A 188 -1.94 -18.30 -19.06
C PHE A 188 -0.96 -18.40 -20.23
N ASN A 189 0.26 -17.90 -20.01
CA ASN A 189 1.37 -17.98 -20.97
C ASN A 189 2.62 -18.55 -20.28
N PRO A 190 2.63 -19.85 -19.96
CA PRO A 190 3.69 -20.46 -19.19
C PRO A 190 5.00 -20.41 -19.98
N THR A 191 6.06 -20.02 -19.30
CA THR A 191 7.42 -20.14 -19.81
C THR A 191 8.00 -21.47 -19.35
N LEU A 192 8.28 -22.35 -20.30
CA LEU A 192 9.08 -23.56 -20.06
C LEU A 192 10.56 -23.19 -20.01
N THR A 193 11.23 -23.57 -18.93
CA THR A 193 12.67 -23.41 -18.77
C THR A 193 13.30 -24.77 -18.52
N VAL A 194 14.31 -25.12 -19.31
CA VAL A 194 15.02 -26.40 -19.23
C VAL A 194 16.47 -26.14 -18.86
N ASN A 195 16.91 -26.66 -17.71
CA ASN A 195 18.24 -26.39 -17.13
C ASN A 195 18.57 -24.88 -17.10
N GLY A 196 17.60 -24.05 -16.74
CA GLY A 196 17.76 -22.59 -16.64
C GLY A 196 17.74 -21.84 -17.99
N LYS A 197 17.52 -22.53 -19.12
CA LYS A 197 17.35 -21.89 -20.43
C LYS A 197 15.89 -21.90 -20.86
N LYS A 198 15.39 -20.72 -21.25
CA LYS A 198 14.04 -20.54 -21.80
C LYS A 198 13.84 -21.40 -23.06
N GLY A 199 12.62 -21.90 -23.26
CA GLY A 199 12.23 -22.82 -24.33
C GLY A 199 12.73 -22.46 -25.73
N ASN A 200 12.86 -23.48 -26.58
CA ASN A 200 13.58 -23.44 -27.86
C ASN A 200 15.10 -23.20 -27.65
N SER A 201 15.77 -24.22 -27.10
CA SER A 201 17.20 -24.19 -26.78
C SER A 201 17.92 -25.39 -27.39
N SER A 202 19.23 -25.50 -27.17
CA SER A 202 20.03 -26.67 -27.59
C SER A 202 19.55 -28.02 -27.01
N TYR A 203 18.59 -28.00 -26.07
CA TYR A 203 18.07 -29.18 -25.37
C TYR A 203 16.66 -29.56 -25.80
N VAL A 204 15.85 -28.60 -26.27
CA VAL A 204 14.42 -28.81 -26.57
C VAL A 204 14.04 -27.96 -27.78
N SER A 205 13.43 -28.60 -28.79
CA SER A 205 12.83 -27.92 -29.95
C SER A 205 11.34 -27.89 -29.76
N ILE A 206 10.78 -26.69 -29.91
CA ILE A 206 9.33 -26.45 -29.99
C ILE A 206 8.62 -26.65 -28.64
N VAL A 207 7.94 -25.60 -28.18
CA VAL A 207 7.01 -25.66 -27.05
C VAL A 207 5.66 -25.27 -27.62
N LEU A 208 4.74 -26.23 -27.72
CA LEU A 208 3.36 -25.99 -28.14
C LEU A 208 2.45 -26.19 -26.94
N LEU A 209 1.53 -25.24 -26.74
CA LEU A 209 0.44 -25.35 -25.79
C LEU A 209 -0.79 -25.77 -26.57
N ASP A 210 -1.36 -26.93 -26.26
CA ASP A 210 -2.64 -27.36 -26.81
C ASP A 210 -3.68 -27.53 -25.69
N PHE A 211 -4.94 -27.28 -26.07
CA PHE A 211 -6.10 -27.34 -25.20
C PHE A 211 -7.04 -28.40 -25.77
N GLU A 212 -7.02 -29.60 -25.20
CA GLU A 212 -7.77 -30.73 -25.74
C GLU A 212 -8.94 -31.11 -24.83
N GLY A 213 -10.17 -30.95 -25.33
CA GLY A 213 -11.41 -31.56 -24.81
C GLY A 213 -11.98 -31.02 -23.49
N ASP A 214 -11.15 -30.76 -22.47
CA ASP A 214 -11.58 -30.29 -21.14
C ASP A 214 -11.00 -28.88 -20.86
N PRO A 215 -11.82 -27.87 -20.54
CA PRO A 215 -11.36 -26.52 -20.21
C PRO A 215 -10.43 -26.46 -18.98
N ASN A 216 -10.40 -27.49 -18.14
CA ASN A 216 -9.58 -27.58 -16.93
C ASN A 216 -8.32 -28.44 -17.11
N GLU A 217 -8.08 -28.98 -18.30
CA GLU A 217 -6.94 -29.84 -18.59
C GLU A 217 -6.21 -29.39 -19.85
N TRP A 218 -4.97 -28.94 -19.69
CA TRP A 218 -4.16 -28.41 -20.79
C TRP A 218 -2.89 -29.24 -20.96
N LYS A 219 -2.28 -29.17 -22.13
CA LYS A 219 -1.09 -29.94 -22.46
C LYS A 219 0.03 -29.04 -22.96
N ILE A 220 1.22 -29.23 -22.40
CA ILE A 220 2.46 -28.63 -22.91
C ILE A 220 3.23 -29.73 -23.64
N PHE A 221 3.48 -29.53 -24.92
CA PHE A 221 4.28 -30.43 -25.76
C PHE A 221 5.66 -29.85 -25.97
N PHE A 222 6.67 -30.70 -25.87
CA PHE A 222 8.02 -30.32 -26.23
C PHE A 222 8.83 -31.52 -26.72
N THR A 223 9.86 -31.26 -27.52
CA THR A 223 10.70 -32.34 -28.08
C THR A 223 12.13 -32.25 -27.52
N PRO A 224 12.55 -33.13 -26.59
CA PRO A 224 13.96 -33.22 -26.19
C PRO A 224 14.83 -33.61 -27.39
N ILE A 225 15.86 -32.81 -27.67
CA ILE A 225 16.78 -33.03 -28.80
C ILE A 225 18.08 -33.72 -28.35
N ARG A 226 18.32 -33.81 -27.04
CA ARG A 226 19.52 -34.40 -26.46
C ARG A 226 19.18 -35.45 -25.42
N ILE A 227 20.03 -36.46 -25.32
CA ILE A 227 20.00 -37.47 -24.26
C ILE A 227 20.63 -36.86 -23.00
N GLY A 228 19.96 -37.02 -21.85
CA GLY A 228 20.47 -36.55 -20.55
C GLY A 228 19.35 -36.33 -19.53
N LEU A 229 19.75 -35.91 -18.32
CA LEU A 229 18.83 -35.45 -17.28
C LEU A 229 18.61 -33.95 -17.42
N PHE A 230 17.36 -33.54 -17.35
CA PHE A 230 16.95 -32.15 -17.51
C PHE A 230 16.01 -31.74 -16.38
N ASN A 231 16.30 -30.61 -15.75
CA ASN A 231 15.38 -29.95 -14.85
C ASN A 231 14.43 -29.10 -15.68
N VAL A 232 13.14 -29.36 -15.52
CA VAL A 232 12.07 -28.62 -16.19
C VAL A 232 11.37 -27.75 -15.17
N LEU A 233 11.35 -26.45 -15.43
CA LEU A 233 10.66 -25.45 -14.64
C LEU A 233 9.58 -24.79 -15.50
N ILE A 234 8.40 -24.60 -14.92
CA ILE A 234 7.28 -23.88 -15.54
C ILE A 234 6.97 -22.68 -14.66
N SER A 235 6.96 -21.49 -15.27
CA SER A 235 6.73 -20.19 -14.60
C SER A 235 5.82 -19.30 -15.41
#